data_AF-A0A377C4Y8-F1
#
_entry.id   AF-A0A377C4Y8-F1
#
_cell.length_a   1.000
_cell.length_b   1.000
_cell.length_c   1.000
_cell.angle_alpha   90.00
_cell.angle_beta   90.00
_cell.angle_gamma   90.00
#
_symmetry.space_group_name_H-M   'P 1'
#
loop_
_entity.id
_entity.type
_entity.pdbx_description
1 polymer ?
#
loop_
_entity_poly.entity_id
_entity_poly.type
_entity_poly.pdbx_seq_one_letter_code
_entity_poly.pdbx_strand_id
1 'polypeptide(L)'
;MAKGIGFFARCLMCQPASTQGNRKISNPIFSNEHLPVFHQRLMEIVNESIIKINENNRICLRFSAEAERHWIEFYNQVESEMRMIGLLYDFKDYASKMAENMARLAALLHYFSGDGGDISVTAVKAAVEIVAWYIEEYIRLFSKKEEFSLDVSEADELYC
;
A
#
# COMPACT_ATOMS: atom_id res chain seq x y z
N MET A 1 13.86 -13.23 -9.81
CA MET A 1 13.14 -13.03 -11.09
C MET A 1 11.72 -12.45 -10.97
N ALA A 2 11.28 -11.89 -9.83
CA ALA A 2 9.95 -11.22 -9.72
C ALA A 2 9.98 -9.69 -9.98
N LYS A 3 11.11 -9.01 -9.70
CA LYS A 3 11.27 -7.57 -9.97
C LYS A 3 11.27 -7.25 -11.47
N GLY A 4 11.89 -8.11 -12.29
CA GLY A 4 12.02 -7.92 -13.75
C GLY A 4 10.73 -8.07 -14.56
N ILE A 5 9.64 -8.58 -13.97
CA ILE A 5 8.32 -8.72 -14.65
C ILE A 5 7.29 -7.70 -14.15
N GLY A 6 7.68 -6.73 -13.33
CA GLY A 6 6.78 -5.69 -12.81
C GLY A 6 5.69 -6.21 -11.85
N PHE A 7 5.89 -7.37 -11.24
CA PHE A 7 4.95 -7.92 -10.26
C PHE A 7 4.98 -7.12 -8.94
N PHE A 8 6.17 -6.86 -8.40
CA PHE A 8 6.32 -6.13 -7.13
C PHE A 8 5.81 -4.69 -7.19
N ALA A 9 5.85 -4.04 -8.36
CA ALA A 9 5.28 -2.72 -8.55
C ALA A 9 3.77 -2.65 -8.34
N ARG A 10 3.06 -3.78 -8.46
CA ARG A 10 1.60 -3.87 -8.29
C ARG A 10 1.19 -4.34 -6.89
N CYS A 11 2.14 -4.59 -6.00
CA CYS A 11 1.88 -5.07 -4.65
C CYS A 11 2.09 -3.96 -3.61
N LEU A 12 1.24 -3.93 -2.59
CA LEU A 12 1.45 -3.13 -1.39
C LEU A 12 2.37 -3.91 -0.44
N MET A 13 3.68 -3.70 -0.57
CA MET A 13 4.72 -4.47 0.14
C MET A 13 4.97 -3.88 1.53
N CYS A 14 5.01 -4.73 2.55
CA CYS A 14 5.40 -4.32 3.91
C CYS A 14 6.16 -5.42 4.64
N GLN A 15 6.90 -5.05 5.68
CA GLN A 15 7.58 -5.98 6.57
C GLN A 15 7.32 -5.57 8.03
N PRO A 16 6.15 -5.96 8.60
CA PRO A 16 5.84 -5.67 9.98
C PRO A 16 6.83 -6.36 10.94
N ALA A 17 7.00 -5.80 12.13
CA ALA A 17 7.84 -6.39 13.16
C ALA A 17 7.33 -7.79 13.53
N SER A 18 8.23 -8.78 13.55
CA SER A 18 7.86 -10.14 13.91
C SER A 18 7.56 -10.23 15.41
N THR A 19 6.39 -10.76 15.73
CA THR A 19 6.02 -11.12 17.11
C THR A 19 6.43 -12.55 17.47
N GLN A 20 6.89 -13.35 16.50
CA GLN A 20 7.29 -14.74 16.72
C GLN A 20 8.43 -14.83 17.76
N GLY A 21 8.35 -15.78 18.68
CA GLY A 21 9.27 -15.89 19.83
C GLY A 21 8.96 -14.94 21.00
N ASN A 22 8.18 -13.88 20.79
CA ASN A 22 7.81 -12.88 21.81
C ASN A 22 6.32 -12.88 22.18
N ARG A 23 5.52 -13.79 21.61
CA ARG A 23 4.07 -13.91 21.89
C ARG A 23 3.85 -14.49 23.28
N LYS A 24 3.93 -13.65 24.31
CA LYS A 24 3.54 -14.03 25.68
C LYS A 24 2.02 -14.04 25.77
N ILE A 25 1.46 -15.14 26.29
CA ILE A 25 0.04 -15.19 26.61
C ILE A 25 -0.20 -14.16 27.72
N SER A 26 -0.93 -13.12 27.37
CA SER A 26 -1.49 -12.14 28.28
C SER A 26 -3.00 -12.14 28.08
N ASN A 27 -3.77 -11.62 29.04
CA ASN A 27 -5.22 -11.45 28.90
C ASN A 27 -5.57 -9.95 28.69
N PRO A 28 -5.01 -9.29 27.65
CA PRO A 28 -5.31 -7.88 27.39
C PRO A 28 -6.77 -7.75 26.97
N ILE A 29 -7.43 -6.70 27.46
CA ILE A 29 -8.77 -6.33 27.04
C ILE A 29 -8.62 -5.53 25.75
N PHE A 30 -9.04 -6.12 24.62
CA PHE A 30 -9.15 -5.41 23.35
C PHE A 30 -10.61 -5.01 23.10
N SER A 31 -10.83 -3.83 22.52
CA SER A 31 -12.16 -3.47 22.03
C SER A 31 -12.51 -4.35 20.83
N ASN A 32 -13.59 -5.11 20.95
CA ASN A 32 -14.19 -5.88 19.87
C ASN A 32 -15.49 -5.24 19.37
N GLU A 33 -15.75 -3.98 19.71
CA GLU A 33 -17.05 -3.33 19.48
C GLU A 33 -17.47 -3.29 18.00
N HIS A 34 -16.50 -3.08 17.10
CA HIS A 34 -16.74 -2.98 15.66
C HIS A 34 -16.53 -4.30 14.91
N LEU A 35 -16.00 -5.33 15.58
CA LEU A 35 -15.66 -6.60 14.96
C LEU A 35 -16.91 -7.35 14.43
N PRO A 36 -18.04 -7.40 15.14
CA PRO A 36 -19.27 -7.99 14.61
C PRO A 36 -19.75 -7.33 13.32
N VAL A 37 -19.72 -5.98 13.25
CA VAL A 37 -20.16 -5.22 12.07
C VAL A 37 -19.25 -5.50 10.88
N PHE A 38 -17.94 -5.52 11.11
CA PHE A 38 -16.96 -5.85 10.08
C PHE A 38 -17.15 -7.27 9.53
N HIS A 39 -17.33 -8.26 10.41
CA HIS A 39 -17.59 -9.64 10.01
C HIS A 39 -18.89 -9.80 9.25
N GLN A 40 -19.95 -9.11 9.68
CA GLN A 40 -21.22 -9.11 8.97
C GLN A 40 -21.04 -8.61 7.53
N ARG A 41 -20.33 -7.48 7.35
CA ARG A 41 -20.09 -6.92 6.01
C ARG A 41 -19.28 -7.87 5.12
N LEU A 42 -18.27 -8.54 5.67
CA LEU A 42 -17.53 -9.57 4.94
C LEU A 42 -18.44 -10.70 4.45
N MET A 43 -19.33 -11.19 5.31
CA MET A 43 -20.26 -12.27 4.96
C MET A 43 -21.26 -11.83 3.88
N GLU A 44 -21.75 -10.59 3.93
CA GLU A 44 -22.60 -10.03 2.87
C GLU A 44 -21.89 -10.05 1.51
N ILE A 45 -20.64 -9.55 1.45
CA ILE A 45 -19.86 -9.52 0.21
C ILE A 45 -19.62 -10.94 -0.33
N VAL A 46 -19.28 -11.89 0.54
CA VAL A 46 -19.10 -13.29 0.15
C VAL A 46 -20.39 -13.87 -0.42
N ASN A 47 -21.52 -13.69 0.26
CA ASN A 47 -22.82 -14.20 -0.19
C ASN A 47 -23.27 -13.56 -1.52
N GLU A 48 -23.10 -12.23 -1.67
CA GLU A 48 -23.36 -11.54 -2.93
C GLU A 48 -22.50 -12.11 -4.08
N SER A 49 -21.23 -12.40 -3.82
CA SER A 49 -20.34 -12.96 -4.83
C SER A 49 -20.81 -14.34 -5.31
N ILE A 50 -21.31 -15.18 -4.40
CA ILE A 50 -21.84 -16.52 -4.72
C ILE A 50 -23.10 -16.41 -5.58
N ILE A 51 -24.01 -15.50 -5.24
CA ILE A 51 -25.25 -15.27 -5.99
C ILE A 51 -24.93 -14.80 -7.42
N LYS A 52 -23.96 -13.90 -7.56
CA LYS A 52 -23.57 -13.28 -8.84
C LYS A 52 -22.64 -14.14 -9.71
N ILE A 53 -22.24 -15.35 -9.28
CA ILE A 53 -21.30 -16.23 -10.04
C ILE A 53 -21.73 -16.47 -11.50
N ASN A 54 -23.04 -16.56 -11.75
CA ASN A 54 -23.59 -16.82 -13.09
C ASN A 54 -24.06 -15.55 -13.81
N GLU A 55 -23.96 -14.39 -13.17
CA GLU A 55 -24.34 -13.09 -13.73
C GLU A 55 -23.09 -12.37 -14.22
N ASN A 56 -23.00 -12.09 -15.51
CA ASN A 56 -21.84 -11.38 -16.08
C ASN A 56 -21.93 -9.85 -15.89
N ASN A 57 -22.71 -9.39 -14.91
CA ASN A 57 -22.94 -7.97 -14.63
C ASN A 57 -21.80 -7.41 -13.76
N ARG A 58 -20.74 -6.95 -14.43
CA ARG A 58 -19.64 -6.25 -13.76
C ARG A 58 -20.07 -4.83 -13.39
N ILE A 59 -19.90 -4.48 -12.12
CA ILE A 59 -20.11 -3.11 -11.64
C ILE A 59 -18.87 -2.30 -12.00
N CYS A 60 -19.06 -1.20 -12.73
CA CYS A 60 -18.00 -0.24 -13.01
C CYS A 60 -18.17 0.96 -12.06
N LEU A 61 -17.28 1.05 -11.08
CA LEU A 61 -17.20 2.19 -10.17
C LEU A 61 -16.44 3.34 -10.84
N ARG A 62 -16.96 4.56 -10.68
CA ARG A 62 -16.34 5.80 -11.15
C ARG A 62 -16.04 6.69 -9.97
N PHE A 63 -15.06 7.58 -10.10
CA PHE A 63 -14.88 8.62 -9.10
C PHE A 63 -15.98 9.66 -9.21
N SER A 64 -16.41 10.19 -8.07
CA SER A 64 -17.11 11.47 -8.08
C SER A 64 -16.16 12.56 -8.57
N ALA A 65 -16.68 13.66 -9.12
CA ALA A 65 -15.85 14.75 -9.65
C ALA A 65 -14.86 15.34 -8.61
N GLU A 66 -15.21 15.31 -7.32
CA GLU A 66 -14.30 15.74 -6.26
C GLU A 66 -13.25 14.67 -5.91
N ALA A 67 -13.65 13.40 -5.87
CA ALA A 67 -12.72 12.30 -5.64
C ALA A 67 -11.69 12.19 -6.77
N GLU A 68 -12.10 12.43 -8.01
CA GLU A 68 -11.22 12.45 -9.18
C GLU A 68 -10.15 13.54 -9.07
N ARG A 69 -10.51 14.74 -8.59
CA ARG A 69 -9.53 15.81 -8.36
C ARG A 69 -8.45 15.40 -7.37
N HIS A 70 -8.83 14.75 -6.27
CA HIS A 70 -7.86 14.22 -5.30
C HIS A 70 -7.00 13.10 -5.87
N TRP A 71 -7.56 12.25 -6.73
CA TRP A 71 -6.78 11.23 -7.43
C TRP A 71 -5.74 11.84 -8.38
N ILE A 72 -6.13 12.87 -9.14
CA ILE A 72 -5.21 13.61 -10.03
C ILE A 72 -4.10 14.29 -9.22
N GLU A 73 -4.44 14.91 -8.10
CA GLU A 73 -3.47 15.53 -7.19
C GLU A 73 -2.43 14.51 -6.70
N PHE A 74 -2.89 13.35 -6.21
CA PHE A 74 -2.01 12.27 -5.79
C PHE A 74 -1.13 11.74 -6.93
N TYR A 75 -1.70 11.52 -8.12
CA TYR A 75 -0.95 11.10 -9.30
C TYR A 75 0.20 12.07 -9.62
N ASN A 76 -0.11 13.37 -9.68
CA ASN A 76 0.87 14.41 -10.00
C ASN A 76 1.96 14.52 -8.92
N GLN A 77 1.59 14.34 -7.65
CA GLN A 77 2.55 14.31 -6.55
C GLN A 77 3.54 13.17 -6.72
N VAL A 78 3.05 11.94 -6.95
CA VAL A 78 3.91 10.76 -7.18
C VAL A 78 4.83 10.96 -8.39
N GLU A 79 4.31 11.47 -9.51
CA GLU A 79 5.11 11.77 -10.70
C GLU A 79 6.20 12.84 -10.43
N SER A 80 5.89 13.83 -9.59
CA SER A 80 6.86 14.85 -9.21
C SER A 80 8.02 14.28 -8.38
N GLU A 81 7.74 13.33 -7.48
CA GLU A 81 8.73 12.65 -6.65
C GLU A 81 9.62 11.68 -7.44
N MET A 82 9.23 11.31 -8.67
CA MET A 82 10.05 10.49 -9.56
C MET A 82 11.13 11.29 -10.30
N ARG A 83 11.14 12.63 -10.20
CA ARG A 83 12.14 13.49 -10.85
C ARG A 83 13.52 13.34 -10.21
N MET A 84 14.56 13.85 -10.89
CA MET A 84 15.92 13.91 -10.32
C MET A 84 15.87 14.64 -8.96
N ILE A 85 16.48 14.05 -7.92
CA ILE A 85 16.47 14.51 -6.51
C ILE A 85 15.15 14.20 -5.75
N GLY A 86 14.09 13.72 -6.42
CA GLY A 86 12.85 13.32 -5.73
C GLY A 86 13.00 12.01 -4.94
N LEU A 87 12.15 11.82 -3.93
CA LEU A 87 12.22 10.68 -3.01
C LEU A 87 12.04 9.34 -3.73
N LEU A 88 11.30 9.34 -4.84
CA LEU A 88 10.98 8.15 -5.63
C LEU A 88 11.85 7.99 -6.87
N TYR A 89 12.93 8.78 -7.00
CA TYR A 89 13.83 8.73 -8.15
C TYR A 89 14.41 7.33 -8.40
N ASP A 90 14.81 6.63 -7.34
CA ASP A 90 15.37 5.27 -7.44
C ASP A 90 14.31 4.16 -7.51
N PHE A 91 13.02 4.53 -7.40
CA PHE A 91 11.89 3.61 -7.27
C PHE A 91 10.80 3.85 -8.33
N LYS A 92 11.19 4.35 -9.51
CA LYS A 92 10.25 4.75 -10.60
C LYS A 92 9.32 3.63 -11.06
N ASP A 93 9.83 2.40 -11.13
CA ASP A 93 9.03 1.23 -11.53
C ASP A 93 7.87 1.00 -10.56
N TYR A 94 8.13 1.11 -9.26
CA TYR A 94 7.13 1.04 -8.20
C TYR A 94 6.19 2.25 -8.21
N ALA A 95 6.76 3.46 -8.18
CA ALA A 95 6.03 4.72 -8.11
C ALA A 95 5.00 4.88 -9.25
N SER A 96 5.37 4.50 -10.48
CA SER A 96 4.50 4.58 -11.67
C SER A 96 3.19 3.78 -11.57
N LYS A 97 3.05 2.90 -10.56
CA LYS A 97 1.84 2.08 -10.31
C LYS A 97 1.04 2.54 -9.11
N MET A 98 1.51 3.50 -8.33
CA MET A 98 0.90 3.86 -7.06
C MET A 98 -0.46 4.53 -7.21
N ALA A 99 -0.65 5.39 -8.21
CA ALA A 99 -1.96 5.99 -8.47
C ALA A 99 -3.02 4.96 -8.87
N GLU A 100 -2.62 3.94 -9.64
CA GLU A 100 -3.51 2.83 -10.02
C GLU A 100 -3.85 1.95 -8.81
N ASN A 101 -2.86 1.65 -7.96
CA ASN A 101 -3.08 0.92 -6.71
C ASN A 101 -3.96 1.69 -5.73
N MET A 102 -3.77 3.01 -5.63
CA MET A 102 -4.61 3.89 -4.82
C MET A 102 -6.05 3.89 -5.33
N ALA A 103 -6.28 4.00 -6.64
CA ALA A 103 -7.62 3.91 -7.21
C ALA A 103 -8.31 2.58 -6.89
N ARG A 104 -7.58 1.46 -7.02
CA ARG A 104 -8.09 0.12 -6.64
C ARG A 104 -8.46 0.06 -5.16
N LEU A 105 -7.60 0.59 -4.29
CA LEU A 105 -7.85 0.61 -2.85
C LEU A 105 -9.06 1.48 -2.50
N ALA A 106 -9.19 2.66 -3.10
CA ALA A 106 -10.36 3.52 -2.91
C ALA A 106 -11.65 2.82 -3.33
N ALA A 107 -11.65 2.12 -4.47
CA ALA A 107 -12.79 1.33 -4.91
C ALA A 107 -13.14 0.19 -3.93
N LEU A 108 -12.13 -0.52 -3.40
CA LEU A 108 -12.34 -1.57 -2.39
C LEU A 108 -12.90 -1.01 -1.08
N LEU A 109 -12.37 0.11 -0.60
CA LEU A 109 -12.86 0.77 0.61
C LEU A 109 -14.30 1.24 0.43
N HIS A 110 -14.61 1.89 -0.68
CA HIS A 110 -15.97 2.36 -1.00
C HIS A 110 -16.96 1.20 -1.09
N TYR A 111 -16.60 0.14 -1.81
CA TYR A 111 -17.43 -1.06 -1.91
C TYR A 111 -17.62 -1.74 -0.54
N PHE A 112 -16.55 -1.82 0.26
CA PHE A 112 -16.62 -2.41 1.59
C PHE A 112 -17.52 -1.60 2.53
N SER A 113 -17.47 -0.27 2.48
CA SER A 113 -18.35 0.61 3.27
C SER A 113 -19.84 0.44 2.94
N GLY A 114 -20.17 -0.18 1.80
CA GLY A 114 -21.55 -0.31 1.33
C GLY A 114 -22.11 0.99 0.76
N ASP A 115 -21.22 1.94 0.45
CA ASP A 115 -21.58 3.17 -0.22
C ASP A 115 -22.09 2.86 -1.64
N GLY A 116 -23.16 3.52 -2.05
CA GLY A 116 -23.69 3.43 -3.41
C GLY A 116 -23.12 4.52 -4.33
N GLY A 117 -23.19 4.28 -5.63
CA GLY A 117 -22.87 5.28 -6.66
C GLY A 117 -21.37 5.39 -6.93
N ASP A 118 -20.91 6.64 -7.05
CA ASP A 118 -19.52 6.96 -7.37
C ASP A 118 -18.64 6.95 -6.12
N ILE A 119 -17.37 6.58 -6.29
CA ILE A 119 -16.36 6.53 -5.25
C ILE A 119 -16.25 7.90 -4.57
N SER A 120 -16.42 7.87 -3.25
CA SER A 120 -16.45 9.05 -2.41
C SER A 120 -15.05 9.63 -2.16
N VAL A 121 -14.99 10.92 -1.85
CA VAL A 121 -13.76 11.61 -1.45
C VAL A 121 -13.15 10.97 -0.20
N THR A 122 -13.98 10.54 0.74
CA THR A 122 -13.56 9.86 1.97
C THR A 122 -12.78 8.59 1.65
N ALA A 123 -13.28 7.77 0.71
CA ALA A 123 -12.61 6.55 0.28
C ALA A 123 -11.26 6.84 -0.41
N VAL A 124 -11.20 7.89 -1.25
CA VAL A 124 -9.95 8.31 -1.89
C VAL A 124 -8.93 8.81 -0.88
N LYS A 125 -9.31 9.67 0.07
CA LYS A 125 -8.40 10.19 1.10
C LYS A 125 -7.83 9.07 1.97
N ALA A 126 -8.68 8.14 2.43
CA ALA A 126 -8.23 6.97 3.18
C ALA A 126 -7.28 6.09 2.35
N ALA A 127 -7.56 5.89 1.05
CA ALA A 127 -6.68 5.14 0.17
C ALA A 127 -5.32 5.83 -0.05
N VAL A 128 -5.30 7.16 -0.16
CA VAL A 128 -4.06 7.95 -0.26
C VAL A 128 -3.20 7.75 0.98
N GLU A 129 -3.77 7.86 2.18
CA GLU A 129 -3.04 7.66 3.44
C GLU A 129 -2.41 6.26 3.52
N ILE A 130 -3.18 5.23 3.19
CA ILE A 130 -2.69 3.85 3.22
C ILE A 130 -1.58 3.64 2.19
N VAL A 131 -1.77 4.09 0.94
CA VAL A 131 -0.77 3.92 -0.12
C VAL A 131 0.50 4.73 0.18
N ALA A 132 0.39 5.94 0.71
CA ALA A 132 1.53 6.74 1.13
C ALA A 132 2.39 6.00 2.16
N TRP A 133 1.76 5.37 3.17
CA TRP A 133 2.46 4.53 4.13
C TRP A 133 3.19 3.35 3.46
N TYR A 134 2.56 2.69 2.48
CA TYR A 134 3.20 1.60 1.73
C TYR A 134 4.38 2.08 0.86
N ILE A 135 4.33 3.31 0.35
CA ILE A 135 5.45 3.92 -0.37
C ILE A 135 6.64 4.11 0.58
N GLU A 136 6.41 4.69 1.75
CA GLU A 136 7.45 4.86 2.78
C GLU A 136 8.06 3.52 3.20
N GLU A 137 7.21 2.51 3.40
CA GLU A 137 7.62 1.16 3.76
C GLU A 137 8.44 0.49 2.64
N TYR A 138 8.08 0.72 1.38
CA TYR A 138 8.86 0.25 0.24
C TYR A 138 10.25 0.90 0.21
N ILE A 139 10.32 2.22 0.40
CA ILE A 139 11.59 2.95 0.49
C ILE A 139 12.42 2.38 1.64
N ARG A 140 11.85 2.18 2.82
CA ARG A 140 12.56 1.62 3.99
C ARG A 140 13.16 0.24 3.70
N LEU A 141 12.46 -0.59 2.92
CA LEU A 141 12.88 -1.96 2.60
C LEU A 141 13.92 -2.06 1.50
N PHE A 142 13.86 -1.16 0.51
CA PHE A 142 14.66 -1.28 -0.72
C PHE A 142 15.67 -0.16 -0.93
N SER A 143 15.71 0.86 -0.07
CA SER A 143 16.83 1.79 -0.01
C SER A 143 18.09 1.05 0.39
N LYS A 144 19.19 1.31 -0.31
CA LYS A 144 20.49 0.78 0.08
C LYS A 144 20.81 1.29 1.49
N LYS A 145 21.07 0.38 2.43
CA LYS A 145 21.85 0.77 3.60
C LYS A 145 23.23 1.16 3.07
N GLU A 146 23.68 2.37 3.39
CA GLU A 146 25.11 2.66 3.30
C GLU A 146 25.80 1.63 4.20
N GLU A 147 26.42 0.62 3.59
CA GLU A 147 27.49 -0.10 4.26
C GLU A 147 28.58 0.94 4.47
N PHE A 148 28.69 1.47 5.68
CA PHE A 148 29.95 2.04 6.14
C PHE A 148 30.96 0.90 6.12
N SER A 149 31.58 0.68 4.97
CA SER A 149 32.86 -0.01 4.91
C SER A 149 33.84 0.88 5.65
N LEU A 150 34.14 0.54 6.90
CA LEU A 150 35.35 1.01 7.55
C LEU A 150 36.51 0.48 6.70
N ASP A 151 36.94 1.28 5.74
CA ASP A 151 38.15 1.08 4.98
C ASP A 151 39.31 1.27 5.96
N VAL A 152 39.68 0.19 6.66
CA VAL A 152 40.94 0.14 7.41
C VAL A 152 42.01 -0.19 6.39
N SER A 153 42.41 0.82 5.63
CA SER A 153 43.65 0.84 4.86
C SER A 153 44.65 1.72 5.59
N GLU A 154 45.88 1.20 5.69
CA GLU A 154 47.14 1.81 6.14
C GLU A 154 47.55 1.61 7.61
N ALA A 155 48.34 0.54 7.81
CA ALA A 155 49.69 0.67 8.34
C ALA A 155 50.53 -0.57 7.97
N ASP A 156 51.07 -0.55 6.74
CA ASP A 156 52.38 -1.15 6.48
C ASP A 156 53.39 -0.37 7.33
N GLU A 157 53.82 -0.92 8.47
CA GLU A 157 55.12 -0.64 9.11
C GLU A 157 55.29 -1.51 10.36
N LEU A 158 55.85 -2.72 10.21
CA LEU A 158 56.88 -3.22 11.14
C LEU A 158 57.63 -4.42 10.53
N TYR A 159 58.59 -4.11 9.65
CA TYR A 159 59.83 -4.89 9.59
C TYR A 159 60.84 -4.19 10.51
N CYS A 160 61.02 -4.73 11.72
CA CYS A 160 62.26 -4.72 12.50
C CYS A 160 62.18 -5.86 13.52
#